data_AF-A0A3M2G128-F1
#
_entry.id   AF-A0A3M2G128-F1
#
_cell.length_a   1.000
_cell.length_b   1.000
_cell.length_c   1.000
_cell.angle_alpha   90.00
_cell.angle_beta   90.00
_cell.angle_gamma   90.00
#
_symmetry.space_group_name_H-M   'P 1'
#
loop_
_entity.id
_entity.type
_entity.pdbx_description
1 polymer ?
#
loop_
_entity_poly.entity_id
_entity_poly.type
_entity_poly.pdbx_seq_one_letter_code
_entity_poly.pdbx_strand_id
1 'polypeptide(L)'
;YRADQLIEEHIARLRRQGQDEHADAVHRRFVEALHADDMPRALYEIIMDEQIRAPDSGAFDWTEVRQFNLMFETQLGALAEGNNTIYLRPETAQGIFVNFLNVLNTSRQQIPFGIAQIGKAFRNEIVARQFIFRMREFEQMEMQYFVRPGDQMEAYEAWREKRMQWHLDNGIRPSRLRWHRHDKLAHYADAAHDIQYEFPIGWQEIEGIHSRTDFDLRNHQAYSGKKMEYFDPQTRERYIPYVVETSVGLDRTILMLLCEAYREEEVEGDQRVVLKFHPQVAPIKAAVFPLVRKDGMPEIARAIEADLRTVFNVMYDEKGSIGKRYRRMDEAGTPFCITVDGDTLADGTVTVRDRDSLEQVRVSKDQLLPYLHDRMRAWTPAD
;
A
#
# COMPACT_ATOMS: atom_id res chain seq x y z
N TYR A 1 -20.10 12.96 11.23
CA TYR A 1 -19.60 12.83 9.84
C TYR A 1 -18.38 13.73 9.68
N ARG A 2 -17.48 13.40 8.75
CA ARG A 2 -16.36 14.27 8.37
C ARG A 2 -16.89 15.35 7.42
N ALA A 3 -16.76 16.62 7.80
CA ALA A 3 -17.37 17.74 7.07
C ALA A 3 -16.75 17.93 5.69
N ASP A 4 -15.43 17.81 5.59
CA ASP A 4 -14.66 17.81 4.36
C ASP A 4 -15.15 16.74 3.38
N GLN A 5 -15.31 15.51 3.85
CA GLN A 5 -15.79 14.40 3.01
C GLN A 5 -17.22 14.62 2.50
N LEU A 6 -18.13 15.17 3.32
CA LEU A 6 -19.50 15.47 2.87
C LEU A 6 -19.51 16.45 1.69
N ILE A 7 -18.63 17.43 1.72
CA ILE A 7 -18.49 18.44 0.66
C ILE A 7 -17.87 17.80 -0.60
N GLU A 8 -16.81 17.00 -0.44
CA GLU A 8 -16.18 16.28 -1.57
C GLU A 8 -17.15 15.32 -2.27
N GLU A 9 -17.93 14.54 -1.51
CA GLU A 9 -18.94 13.63 -2.06
C GLU A 9 -20.06 14.39 -2.78
N HIS A 10 -20.42 15.58 -2.29
CA HIS A 10 -21.37 16.46 -2.94
C HIS A 10 -20.81 17.01 -4.27
N ILE A 11 -19.57 17.52 -4.30
CA ILE A 11 -18.89 17.96 -5.53
C ILE A 11 -18.85 16.82 -6.56
N ALA A 12 -18.47 15.61 -6.15
CA ALA A 12 -18.45 14.44 -7.02
C ALA A 12 -19.86 14.06 -7.53
N ARG A 13 -20.91 14.29 -6.73
CA ARG A 13 -22.31 14.10 -7.15
C ARG A 13 -22.73 15.13 -8.20
N LEU A 14 -22.39 16.40 -8.00
CA LEU A 14 -22.68 17.48 -8.95
C LEU A 14 -22.05 17.21 -10.33
N ARG A 15 -20.77 16.79 -10.36
CA ARG A 15 -20.08 16.40 -11.60
C ARG A 15 -20.78 15.23 -12.29
N ARG A 16 -21.21 14.20 -11.56
CA ARG A 16 -21.99 13.08 -12.12
C ARG A 16 -23.36 13.50 -12.69
N GLN A 17 -23.90 14.61 -12.22
CA GLN A 17 -25.15 15.20 -12.71
C GLN A 17 -24.93 16.16 -13.89
N GLY A 18 -23.68 16.34 -14.36
CA GLY A 18 -23.32 17.27 -15.43
C GLY A 18 -23.35 18.73 -15.01
N GLN A 19 -23.29 19.02 -13.71
CA GLN A 19 -23.29 20.38 -13.14
C GLN A 19 -21.86 20.86 -12.88
N ASP A 20 -21.00 20.81 -13.90
CA ASP A 20 -19.56 21.02 -13.74
C ASP A 20 -19.21 22.44 -13.25
N GLU A 21 -19.86 23.48 -13.78
CA GLU A 21 -19.63 24.86 -13.33
C GLU A 21 -19.96 25.08 -11.85
N HIS A 22 -21.06 24.46 -11.38
CA HIS A 22 -21.46 24.54 -9.97
C HIS A 22 -20.49 23.73 -9.10
N ALA A 23 -20.13 22.51 -9.54
CA ALA A 23 -19.16 21.68 -8.86
C ALA A 23 -17.81 22.41 -8.68
N ASP A 24 -17.34 23.10 -9.71
CA ASP A 24 -16.09 23.86 -9.67
C ASP A 24 -16.21 25.11 -8.78
N ALA A 25 -17.37 25.76 -8.73
CA ALA A 25 -17.62 26.86 -7.80
C ALA A 25 -17.59 26.40 -6.34
N VAL A 26 -18.26 25.29 -6.01
CA VAL A 26 -18.23 24.69 -4.67
C VAL A 26 -16.83 24.21 -4.33
N HIS A 27 -16.11 23.62 -5.29
CA HIS A 27 -14.74 23.17 -5.09
C HIS A 27 -13.79 24.34 -4.77
N ARG A 28 -13.91 25.49 -5.47
CA ARG A 28 -13.14 26.70 -5.12
C ARG A 28 -13.42 27.17 -3.70
N ARG A 29 -14.71 27.27 -3.32
CA ARG A 29 -15.10 27.65 -1.95
C ARG A 29 -14.56 26.68 -0.91
N PHE A 30 -14.60 25.38 -1.21
CA PHE A 30 -14.06 24.35 -0.35
C PHE A 30 -12.56 24.51 -0.14
N VAL A 31 -11.79 24.73 -1.20
CA VAL A 31 -10.35 25.01 -1.11
C VAL A 31 -10.09 26.27 -0.27
N GLU A 32 -10.83 27.36 -0.50
CA GLU A 32 -10.71 28.59 0.32
C GLU A 32 -11.02 28.33 1.81
N ALA A 33 -12.09 27.60 2.10
CA ALA A 33 -12.48 27.24 3.47
C ALA A 33 -11.43 26.39 4.19
N LEU A 34 -10.70 25.55 3.46
CA LEU A 34 -9.61 24.72 3.99
C LEU A 34 -8.37 25.53 4.41
N HIS A 35 -8.26 26.79 3.99
CA HIS A 35 -7.20 27.73 4.33
C HIS A 35 -7.65 28.87 5.27
N ALA A 36 -8.93 28.89 5.66
CA ALA A 36 -9.45 29.90 6.56
C ALA A 36 -8.97 29.70 8.01
N ASP A 37 -8.80 30.80 8.75
CA ASP A 37 -8.44 30.77 10.18
C ASP A 37 -9.49 30.01 11.01
N ASP A 38 -10.78 30.15 10.67
CA ASP A 38 -11.89 29.39 11.22
C ASP A 38 -12.44 28.39 10.18
N MET A 39 -11.59 27.42 9.83
CA MET A 39 -11.93 26.34 8.91
C MET A 39 -13.22 25.57 9.29
N PRO A 40 -13.46 25.19 10.56
CA PRO A 40 -14.71 24.52 10.93
C PRO A 40 -15.95 25.32 10.53
N ARG A 41 -15.98 26.61 10.85
CA ARG A 41 -17.10 27.48 10.47
C ARG A 41 -17.25 27.58 8.95
N ALA A 42 -16.15 27.80 8.22
CA ALA A 42 -16.20 27.93 6.77
C ALA A 42 -16.75 26.65 6.07
N LEU A 43 -16.37 25.46 6.57
CA LEU A 43 -16.93 24.20 6.08
C LEU A 43 -18.41 24.05 6.42
N TYR A 44 -18.82 24.47 7.62
CA TYR A 44 -20.22 24.46 8.02
C TYR A 44 -21.09 25.34 7.11
N GLU A 45 -20.61 26.54 6.77
CA GLU A 45 -21.29 27.46 5.85
C GLU A 45 -21.50 26.84 4.47
N ILE A 46 -20.50 26.13 3.92
CA ILE A 46 -20.65 25.39 2.66
C ILE A 46 -21.73 24.31 2.76
N ILE A 47 -21.73 23.50 3.84
CA ILE A 47 -22.73 22.45 4.06
C ILE A 47 -24.14 23.03 4.11
N MET A 48 -24.30 24.19 4.75
CA MET A 48 -25.57 24.89 4.87
C MET A 48 -26.06 25.46 3.53
N ASP A 49 -25.19 26.18 2.83
CA ASP A 49 -25.52 26.83 1.55
C ASP A 49 -25.87 25.81 0.47
N GLU A 50 -25.09 24.73 0.39
CA GLU A 50 -25.29 23.63 -0.56
C GLU A 50 -26.40 22.66 -0.14
N GLN A 51 -27.00 22.87 1.04
CA GLN A 51 -28.02 22.01 1.64
C GLN A 51 -27.62 20.53 1.64
N ILE A 52 -26.37 20.23 1.98
CA ILE A 52 -25.82 18.87 1.94
C ILE A 52 -26.51 18.05 3.03
N ARG A 53 -27.34 17.09 2.63
CA ARG A 53 -28.12 16.24 3.55
C ARG A 53 -27.31 15.07 4.08
N ALA A 54 -27.68 14.58 5.26
CA ALA A 54 -27.09 13.40 5.87
C ALA A 54 -27.21 12.17 4.92
N PRO A 55 -26.10 11.48 4.60
CA PRO A 55 -26.12 10.41 3.58
C PRO A 55 -27.00 9.20 3.91
N ASP A 56 -27.25 8.96 5.20
CA ASP A 56 -27.99 7.81 5.71
C ASP A 56 -29.50 8.04 5.83
N SER A 57 -29.89 9.25 6.25
CA SER A 57 -31.26 9.58 6.65
C SER A 57 -31.89 10.67 5.80
N GLY A 58 -31.11 11.43 5.03
CA GLY A 58 -31.57 12.62 4.31
C GLY A 58 -31.92 13.80 5.22
N ALA A 59 -31.67 13.69 6.53
CA ALA A 59 -31.88 14.77 7.48
C ALA A 59 -30.99 15.98 7.17
N PHE A 60 -31.49 17.18 7.49
CA PHE A 60 -30.78 18.44 7.33
C PHE A 60 -30.92 19.27 8.62
N ASP A 61 -30.31 18.73 9.68
CA ASP A 61 -30.26 19.32 11.01
C ASP A 61 -28.84 19.08 11.55
N TRP A 62 -27.89 19.83 11.00
CA TRP A 62 -26.48 19.69 11.36
C TRP A 62 -26.14 20.60 12.55
N THR A 63 -25.39 20.07 13.51
CA THR A 63 -24.66 20.89 14.46
C THR A 63 -23.47 21.58 13.78
N GLU A 64 -22.98 22.65 14.38
CA GLU A 64 -21.73 23.29 13.96
C GLU A 64 -20.58 22.28 13.83
N VAL A 65 -19.73 22.46 12.82
CA VAL A 65 -18.53 21.65 12.63
C VAL A 65 -17.54 21.98 13.73
N ARG A 66 -16.93 20.94 14.30
CA ARG A 66 -15.93 21.06 15.36
C ARG A 66 -14.64 20.38 14.94
N GLN A 67 -13.52 20.90 15.42
CA GLN A 67 -12.24 20.24 15.25
C GLN A 67 -12.19 18.97 16.11
N PHE A 68 -11.82 17.86 15.51
CA PHE A 68 -11.70 16.57 16.17
C PHE A 68 -10.28 16.06 16.01
N ASN A 69 -9.59 15.79 17.12
CA ASN A 69 -8.25 15.22 17.09
C ASN A 69 -8.34 13.72 16.75
N LEU A 70 -7.65 13.33 15.68
CA LEU A 70 -7.61 11.95 15.20
C LEU A 70 -6.54 11.10 15.91
N MET A 71 -5.76 11.65 16.85
CA MET A 71 -4.81 10.84 17.62
C MET A 71 -5.50 10.11 18.76
N PHE A 72 -5.12 8.85 18.99
CA PHE A 72 -5.53 8.13 20.19
C PHE A 72 -4.68 8.57 21.37
N GLU A 73 -5.34 9.06 22.41
CA GLU A 73 -4.74 9.43 23.69
C GLU A 73 -4.71 8.23 24.64
N THR A 74 -3.63 8.08 25.40
CA THR A 74 -3.52 7.13 26.52
C THR A 74 -2.60 7.71 27.61
N GLN A 75 -2.48 7.03 28.75
CA GLN A 75 -1.67 7.50 29.89
C GLN A 75 -0.51 6.54 30.18
N LEU A 76 0.65 7.09 30.52
CA LEU A 76 1.83 6.33 30.92
C LEU A 76 1.93 6.23 32.45
N GLY A 77 2.04 5.02 32.99
CA GLY A 77 2.21 4.77 34.42
C GLY A 77 0.96 4.22 35.13
N ALA A 78 1.14 3.77 36.37
CA ALA A 78 0.11 3.04 37.13
C ALA A 78 -0.90 3.94 37.87
N LEU A 79 -0.54 5.21 38.11
CA LEU A 79 -1.40 6.20 38.76
C LEU A 79 -1.70 7.30 37.74
N ALA A 80 -3.00 7.54 37.48
CA ALA A 80 -3.50 8.53 36.53
C ALA A 80 -3.34 9.99 37.00
N GLU A 81 -2.48 10.24 38.01
CA GLU A 81 -2.27 11.56 38.61
C GLU A 81 -0.93 12.14 38.11
N GLY A 82 -1.00 13.01 37.09
CA GLY A 82 0.16 13.69 36.50
C GLY A 82 0.01 13.91 34.99
N ASN A 83 0.86 14.77 34.40
CA ASN A 83 0.90 15.03 32.94
C ASN A 83 1.60 13.88 32.19
N ASN A 84 1.01 12.68 32.26
CA ASN A 84 1.53 11.45 31.64
C ASN A 84 0.77 11.07 30.37
N THR A 85 0.06 12.02 29.77
CA THR A 85 -0.63 11.79 28.49
C THR A 85 0.39 11.49 27.40
N ILE A 86 0.19 10.37 26.72
CA ILE A 86 0.95 9.94 25.54
C ILE A 86 -0.04 9.58 24.43
N TYR A 87 0.46 9.49 23.19
CA TYR A 87 -0.38 9.21 22.03
C TYR A 87 0.11 7.96 21.31
N LEU A 88 -0.83 7.19 20.77
CA LEU A 88 -0.49 6.23 19.74
C LEU A 88 -0.17 7.01 18.46
N ARG A 89 0.97 6.71 17.85
CA ARG A 89 1.45 7.46 16.69
C ARG A 89 0.46 7.37 15.51
N PRO A 90 0.09 8.49 14.87
CA PRO A 90 -0.81 8.50 13.71
C PRO A 90 -0.11 8.24 12.37
N GLU A 91 1.23 8.16 12.42
CA GLU A 91 2.14 7.88 11.31
C GLU A 91 3.46 7.28 11.85
N THR A 92 4.32 6.78 10.96
CA THR A 92 5.61 6.18 11.35
C THR A 92 6.79 7.16 11.24
N ALA A 93 6.64 8.22 10.43
CA ALA A 93 7.64 9.24 10.12
C ALA A 93 8.31 9.87 11.36
N GLN A 94 7.55 10.21 12.40
CA GLN A 94 8.10 10.91 13.58
C GLN A 94 9.21 10.14 14.29
N GLY A 95 9.12 8.80 14.30
CA GLY A 95 10.18 7.95 14.87
C GLY A 95 11.51 8.07 14.13
N ILE A 96 11.45 8.29 12.81
CA ILE A 96 12.62 8.51 11.95
C ILE A 96 13.28 9.85 12.28
N PHE A 97 12.49 10.93 12.36
CA PHE A 97 13.02 12.27 12.63
C PHE A 97 13.71 12.38 14.00
N VAL A 98 13.10 11.81 15.05
CA VAL A 98 13.70 11.78 16.40
C VAL A 98 15.04 11.04 16.40
N ASN A 99 15.19 10.03 15.55
CA ASN A 99 16.41 9.21 15.45
C ASN A 99 17.37 9.63 14.33
N PHE A 100 17.10 10.73 13.61
CA PHE A 100 17.89 11.16 12.46
C PHE A 100 19.40 11.17 12.74
N LEU A 101 19.82 11.84 13.81
CA LEU A 101 21.24 11.93 14.19
C LEU A 101 21.83 10.59 14.66
N ASN A 102 21.02 9.76 15.32
CA ASN A 102 21.48 8.45 15.77
C ASN A 102 21.82 7.58 14.56
N VAL A 103 20.94 7.57 13.56
CA VAL A 103 21.15 6.82 12.32
C VAL A 103 22.32 7.42 11.54
N LEU A 104 22.31 8.72 11.26
CA LEU A 104 23.38 9.41 10.53
C LEU A 104 24.77 9.10 11.09
N ASN A 105 24.95 9.23 12.41
CA ASN A 105 26.25 9.05 13.05
C ASN A 105 26.71 7.60 13.10
N THR A 106 25.80 6.66 13.38
CA THR A 106 26.15 5.23 13.54
C THR A 106 26.37 4.54 12.21
N SER A 107 25.58 4.89 11.19
CA SER A 107 25.67 4.32 9.84
C SER A 107 26.69 5.03 8.95
N ARG A 108 27.26 6.15 9.42
CA ARG A 108 28.25 6.99 8.69
C ARG A 108 27.76 7.41 7.31
N GLN A 109 26.46 7.63 7.15
CA GLN A 109 25.85 8.05 5.90
C GLN A 109 26.21 9.51 5.57
N GLN A 110 26.17 9.83 4.29
CA GLN A 110 26.27 11.20 3.78
C GLN A 110 24.97 11.55 3.08
N ILE A 111 24.64 12.84 3.03
CA ILE A 111 23.46 13.29 2.29
C ILE A 111 23.76 13.25 0.79
N PRO A 112 22.85 12.70 -0.06
CA PRO A 112 21.51 12.24 0.30
C PRO A 112 21.44 10.78 0.77
N PHE A 113 20.56 10.50 1.74
CA PHE A 113 20.27 9.14 2.20
C PHE A 113 18.84 8.99 2.74
N GLY A 114 18.31 7.77 2.78
CA GLY A 114 16.97 7.48 3.28
C GLY A 114 16.95 6.64 4.54
N ILE A 115 15.92 6.86 5.37
CA ILE A 115 15.56 5.96 6.46
C ILE A 115 14.13 5.48 6.19
N ALA A 116 13.93 4.17 6.14
CA ALA A 116 12.63 3.56 5.93
C ALA A 116 12.16 2.83 7.19
N GLN A 117 10.85 2.84 7.43
CA GLN A 117 10.21 2.12 8.51
C GLN A 117 8.90 1.49 8.03
N ILE A 118 8.67 0.24 8.44
CA ILE A 118 7.39 -0.42 8.33
C ILE A 118 6.82 -0.58 9.73
N GLY A 119 5.56 -0.23 9.94
CA GLY A 119 4.89 -0.55 11.19
C GLY A 119 3.52 0.06 11.34
N LYS A 120 2.93 -0.23 12.50
CA LYS A 120 1.56 0.20 12.83
C LYS A 120 1.45 1.70 13.07
N ALA A 121 0.33 2.26 12.64
CA ALA A 121 -0.13 3.61 12.91
C ALA A 121 -1.63 3.57 13.31
N PHE A 122 -2.05 4.57 14.08
CA PHE A 122 -3.38 4.60 14.66
C PHE A 122 -4.06 5.94 14.42
N ARG A 123 -5.25 5.92 13.85
CA ARG A 123 -6.06 7.13 13.63
C ARG A 123 -7.46 6.89 14.19
N ASN A 124 -7.92 7.75 15.08
CA ASN A 124 -9.24 7.70 15.72
C ASN A 124 -10.33 8.14 14.73
N GLU A 125 -10.48 7.38 13.64
CA GLU A 125 -11.42 7.67 12.58
C GLU A 125 -12.86 7.62 13.11
N ILE A 126 -13.62 8.67 12.79
CA ILE A 126 -14.96 8.94 13.34
C ILE A 126 -15.94 7.88 12.83
N VAL A 127 -15.79 7.47 11.57
CA VAL A 127 -16.67 6.49 10.91
C VAL A 127 -15.80 5.49 10.15
N ALA A 128 -15.67 4.28 10.69
CA ALA A 128 -15.04 3.16 9.98
C ALA A 128 -16.03 2.62 8.93
N ARG A 129 -15.89 3.07 7.68
CA ARG A 129 -16.66 2.61 6.50
C ARG A 129 -15.68 2.18 5.40
N GLN A 130 -16.13 1.39 4.42
CA GLN A 130 -15.30 0.95 3.28
C GLN A 130 -14.11 0.04 3.66
N PHE A 131 -14.35 -0.96 4.51
CA PHE A 131 -13.39 -2.04 4.81
C PHE A 131 -11.98 -1.51 5.20
N ILE A 132 -10.94 -1.82 4.41
CA ILE A 132 -9.53 -1.45 4.67
C ILE A 132 -9.25 0.06 4.55
N PHE A 133 -10.10 0.86 3.87
CA PHE A 133 -9.79 2.27 3.62
C PHE A 133 -9.90 3.18 4.85
N ARG A 134 -10.72 2.79 5.84
CA ARG A 134 -10.97 3.55 7.07
C ARG A 134 -10.85 2.66 8.29
N MET A 135 -9.62 2.28 8.60
CA MET A 135 -9.29 1.53 9.81
C MET A 135 -8.74 2.46 10.88
N ARG A 136 -8.92 2.05 12.15
CA ARG A 136 -8.34 2.76 13.30
C ARG A 136 -6.90 2.35 13.60
N GLU A 137 -6.53 1.15 13.17
CA GLU A 137 -5.18 0.59 13.20
C GLU A 137 -4.89 0.10 11.79
N PHE A 138 -3.71 0.44 11.27
CA PHE A 138 -3.23 0.02 9.95
C PHE A 138 -1.71 0.03 9.94
N GLU A 139 -1.10 -0.58 8.93
CA GLU A 139 0.35 -0.59 8.75
C GLU A 139 0.75 0.32 7.59
N GLN A 140 1.84 1.05 7.79
CA GLN A 140 2.43 1.91 6.78
C GLN A 140 3.85 1.46 6.47
N MET A 141 4.26 1.68 5.23
CA MET A 141 5.65 1.62 4.80
C MET A 141 6.05 3.04 4.42
N GLU A 142 6.82 3.71 5.26
CA GLU A 142 7.24 5.09 5.02
C GLU A 142 8.76 5.18 4.91
N MET A 143 9.22 6.07 4.05
CA MET A 143 10.63 6.42 3.94
C MET A 143 10.77 7.93 3.95
N GLN A 144 11.73 8.41 4.74
CA GLN A 144 12.16 9.80 4.77
C GLN A 144 13.53 9.89 4.12
N TYR A 145 13.60 10.53 2.96
CA TYR A 145 14.81 10.71 2.17
C TYR A 145 15.37 12.11 2.39
N PHE A 146 16.50 12.18 3.09
CA PHE A 146 17.15 13.43 3.49
C PHE A 146 18.04 13.91 2.35
N VAL A 147 17.84 15.16 1.94
CA VAL A 147 18.53 15.80 0.82
C VAL A 147 19.03 17.19 1.20
N ARG A 148 19.95 17.73 0.40
CA ARG A 148 20.38 19.12 0.57
C ARG A 148 19.22 20.05 0.18
N PRO A 149 19.00 21.15 0.91
CA PRO A 149 18.11 22.22 0.46
C PRO A 149 18.51 22.71 -0.94
N GLY A 150 17.55 22.74 -1.88
CA GLY A 150 17.76 23.08 -3.29
C GLY A 150 17.70 21.86 -4.21
N ASP A 151 18.08 20.68 -3.74
CA ASP A 151 18.12 19.44 -4.53
C ASP A 151 16.83 18.61 -4.38
N GLN A 152 15.87 19.07 -3.57
CA GLN A 152 14.69 18.29 -3.19
C GLN A 152 13.77 17.97 -4.37
N MET A 153 13.66 18.85 -5.36
CA MET A 153 12.80 18.61 -6.51
C MET A 153 13.35 17.53 -7.44
N GLU A 154 14.67 17.47 -7.62
CA GLU A 154 15.29 16.38 -8.40
C GLU A 154 15.05 15.03 -7.70
N ALA A 155 15.29 14.97 -6.39
CA ALA A 155 15.02 13.76 -5.60
C ALA A 155 13.52 13.39 -5.59
N TYR A 156 12.64 14.38 -5.51
CA TYR A 156 11.18 14.21 -5.54
C TYR A 156 10.74 13.54 -6.85
N GLU A 157 11.17 14.08 -7.99
CA GLU A 157 10.84 13.53 -9.31
C GLU A 157 11.39 12.10 -9.48
N ALA A 158 12.63 11.87 -9.06
CA ALA A 158 13.26 10.55 -9.13
C ALA A 158 12.52 9.51 -8.27
N TRP A 159 12.11 9.88 -7.05
CA TRP A 159 11.31 8.99 -6.20
C TRP A 159 9.91 8.79 -6.77
N ARG A 160 9.29 9.83 -7.34
CA ARG A 160 7.98 9.71 -7.97
C ARG A 160 7.97 8.63 -9.06
N GLU A 161 8.94 8.68 -9.99
CA GLU A 161 9.08 7.68 -11.05
C GLU A 161 9.38 6.28 -10.49
N LYS A 162 10.34 6.19 -9.56
CA LYS A 162 10.74 4.93 -8.94
C LYS A 162 9.59 4.24 -8.20
N ARG A 163 8.73 5.01 -7.52
CA ARG A 163 7.60 4.47 -6.77
C ARG A 163 6.46 4.02 -7.70
N MET A 164 6.17 4.75 -8.77
CA MET A 164 5.25 4.25 -9.80
C MET A 164 5.75 2.95 -10.42
N GLN A 165 7.04 2.89 -10.79
CA GLN A 165 7.62 1.67 -11.35
C GLN A 165 7.54 0.50 -10.37
N TRP A 166 7.72 0.73 -9.07
CA TRP A 166 7.57 -0.33 -8.06
C TRP A 166 6.16 -0.95 -8.04
N HIS A 167 5.10 -0.17 -8.24
CA HIS A 167 3.74 -0.71 -8.37
C HIS A 167 3.56 -1.50 -9.66
N LEU A 168 4.12 -1.02 -10.78
CA LEU A 168 4.09 -1.74 -12.06
C LEU A 168 4.86 -3.07 -11.98
N ASP A 169 6.03 -3.08 -11.36
CA ASP A 169 6.86 -4.27 -11.15
C ASP A 169 6.17 -5.31 -10.26
N ASN A 170 5.24 -4.88 -9.40
CA ASN A 170 4.36 -5.77 -8.61
C ASN A 170 3.20 -6.37 -9.44
N GLY A 171 3.15 -6.10 -10.74
CA GLY A 171 2.18 -6.65 -11.68
C GLY A 171 0.87 -5.86 -11.78
N ILE A 172 0.86 -4.59 -11.36
CA ILE A 172 -0.31 -3.72 -11.54
C ILE A 172 -0.35 -3.19 -12.98
N ARG A 173 -1.51 -3.29 -13.64
CA ARG A 173 -1.69 -2.73 -14.99
C ARG A 173 -1.57 -1.20 -14.97
N PRO A 174 -0.84 -0.60 -15.93
CA PRO A 174 -0.69 0.86 -16.02
C PRO A 174 -2.03 1.61 -16.10
N SER A 175 -3.04 1.03 -16.75
CA SER A 175 -4.38 1.64 -16.90
C SER A 175 -5.13 1.80 -15.58
N ARG A 176 -4.73 1.06 -14.54
CA ARG A 176 -5.33 1.10 -13.20
C ARG A 176 -4.61 2.03 -12.23
N LEU A 177 -3.50 2.63 -12.65
CA LEU A 177 -2.72 3.57 -11.85
C LEU A 177 -2.78 4.96 -12.46
N ARG A 178 -2.81 5.97 -11.59
CA ARG A 178 -2.66 7.36 -12.03
C ARG A 178 -1.98 8.22 -10.97
N TRP A 179 -1.39 9.30 -11.45
CA TRP A 179 -1.00 10.41 -10.60
C TRP A 179 -2.22 11.27 -10.26
N HIS A 180 -2.35 11.61 -8.99
CA HIS A 180 -3.26 12.62 -8.52
C HIS A 180 -2.45 13.70 -7.80
N ARG A 181 -2.47 14.91 -8.33
CA ARG A 181 -1.84 16.06 -7.67
C ARG A 181 -2.79 16.57 -6.59
N HIS A 182 -2.27 16.80 -5.39
CA HIS A 182 -3.06 17.38 -4.32
C HIS A 182 -3.47 18.82 -4.66
N ASP A 183 -4.77 19.10 -4.52
CA ASP A 183 -5.29 20.47 -4.60
C ASP A 183 -4.90 21.28 -3.34
N LYS A 184 -4.72 20.60 -2.20
CA LYS A 184 -4.26 21.16 -0.93
C LYS A 184 -2.91 20.57 -0.54
N LEU A 185 -1.84 21.35 -0.69
CA LEU A 185 -0.56 21.01 -0.07
C LEU A 185 -0.69 21.10 1.46
N ALA A 186 -0.16 20.12 2.19
CA ALA A 186 0.02 20.26 3.62
C ALA A 186 0.93 21.48 3.89
N HIS A 187 0.75 22.15 5.03
CA HIS A 187 1.47 23.39 5.38
C HIS A 187 3.01 23.27 5.38
N TYR A 188 3.54 22.04 5.34
CA TYR A 188 4.95 21.73 5.29
C TYR A 188 5.46 21.29 3.90
N ALA A 189 4.58 21.11 2.92
CA ALA A 189 4.95 20.53 1.62
C ALA A 189 4.99 21.56 0.48
N ASP A 190 6.06 21.55 -0.33
CA ASP A 190 6.16 22.36 -1.56
C ASP A 190 5.74 21.58 -2.82
N ALA A 191 5.72 20.24 -2.75
CA ALA A 191 5.13 19.36 -3.77
C ALA A 191 4.51 18.10 -3.14
N ALA A 192 3.34 17.68 -3.64
CA ALA A 192 2.64 16.49 -3.19
C ALA A 192 1.88 15.82 -4.35
N HIS A 193 2.14 14.53 -4.56
CA HIS A 193 1.40 13.70 -5.52
C HIS A 193 1.09 12.37 -4.87
N ASP A 194 -0.12 11.90 -5.12
CA ASP A 194 -0.54 10.55 -4.77
C ASP A 194 -0.49 9.65 -5.98
N ILE A 195 -0.07 8.42 -5.75
CA ILE A 195 -0.41 7.30 -6.61
C ILE A 195 -1.79 6.81 -6.19
N GLN A 196 -2.72 6.80 -7.15
CA GLN A 196 -4.05 6.25 -6.96
C GLN A 196 -4.22 4.97 -7.78
N TYR A 197 -4.94 4.01 -7.20
CA TYR A 197 -5.40 2.80 -7.87
C TYR A 197 -6.92 2.84 -8.07
N GLU A 198 -7.38 2.33 -9.20
CA GLU A 198 -8.81 2.21 -9.50
C GLU A 198 -9.41 0.94 -8.87
N PHE A 199 -9.88 1.07 -7.63
CA PHE A 199 -10.61 0.00 -6.96
C PHE A 199 -12.03 -0.15 -7.52
N PRO A 200 -12.76 -1.25 -7.21
CA PRO A 200 -14.19 -1.38 -7.54
C PRO A 200 -15.06 -0.23 -6.97
N ILE A 201 -14.58 0.46 -5.93
CA ILE A 201 -15.22 1.62 -5.32
C ILE A 201 -14.78 2.97 -5.95
N GLY A 202 -14.00 2.93 -7.02
CA GLY A 202 -13.39 4.08 -7.68
C GLY A 202 -11.93 4.31 -7.29
N TRP A 203 -11.38 5.43 -7.77
CA TRP A 203 -10.00 5.83 -7.53
C TRP A 203 -9.75 6.15 -6.06
N GLN A 204 -8.76 5.49 -5.47
CA GLN A 204 -8.32 5.74 -4.09
C GLN A 204 -6.79 5.80 -4.03
N GLU A 205 -6.29 6.62 -3.11
CA GLU A 205 -4.87 6.75 -2.79
C GLU A 205 -4.30 5.46 -2.19
N ILE A 206 -3.15 5.03 -2.70
CA ILE A 206 -2.36 3.90 -2.17
C ILE A 206 -1.00 4.35 -1.61
N GLU A 207 -0.44 5.44 -2.13
CA GLU A 207 0.84 5.98 -1.73
C GLU A 207 0.90 7.49 -1.97
N GLY A 208 1.37 8.25 -0.98
CA GLY A 208 1.67 9.67 -1.11
C GLY A 208 3.18 9.92 -1.21
N ILE A 209 3.57 10.81 -2.12
CA ILE A 209 4.95 11.31 -2.26
C ILE A 209 4.95 12.81 -2.02
N HIS A 210 5.68 13.23 -0.99
CA HIS A 210 5.70 14.60 -0.48
C HIS A 210 7.13 15.14 -0.41
N SER A 211 7.35 16.36 -0.86
CA SER A 211 8.55 17.12 -0.48
C SER A 211 8.17 18.03 0.70
N ARG A 212 8.75 17.77 1.88
CA ARG A 212 8.37 18.35 3.18
C ARG A 212 9.33 19.44 3.67
N THR A 213 10.28 19.85 2.82
CA THR A 213 11.33 20.83 3.16
C THR A 213 12.05 20.49 4.48
N ASP A 214 12.39 21.48 5.31
CA ASP A 214 13.05 21.30 6.60
C ASP A 214 12.09 21.19 7.79
N PHE A 215 10.77 21.23 7.54
CA PHE A 215 9.75 21.44 8.57
C PHE A 215 9.88 20.49 9.75
N ASP A 216 9.98 19.19 9.49
CA ASP A 216 9.98 18.15 10.52
C ASP A 216 11.22 18.28 11.43
N LEU A 217 12.42 18.33 10.85
CA LEU A 217 13.67 18.46 11.61
C LEU A 217 13.79 19.81 12.31
N ARG A 218 13.31 20.90 11.68
CA ARG A 218 13.29 22.24 12.27
C ARG A 218 12.42 22.30 13.51
N ASN A 219 11.23 21.70 13.46
CA ASN A 219 10.34 21.63 14.61
C ASN A 219 10.94 20.77 15.73
N HIS A 220 11.47 19.59 15.41
CA HIS A 220 12.16 18.75 16.40
C HIS A 220 13.35 19.49 17.04
N GLN A 221 14.13 20.24 16.27
CA GLN A 221 15.20 21.07 16.79
C GLN A 221 14.68 22.16 17.74
N ALA A 222 13.62 22.88 17.35
CA ALA A 222 13.05 23.97 18.12
C ALA A 222 12.49 23.50 19.48
N TYR A 223 11.75 22.39 19.51
CA TYR A 223 11.09 21.90 20.72
C TYR A 223 12.00 21.02 21.60
N SER A 224 13.02 20.37 21.05
CA SER A 224 13.95 19.55 21.83
C SER A 224 15.18 20.31 22.34
N GLY A 225 15.54 21.43 21.71
CA GLY A 225 16.79 22.16 21.95
C GLY A 225 18.04 21.46 21.40
N LYS A 226 17.91 20.30 20.75
CA LYS A 226 19.01 19.56 20.13
C LYS A 226 19.18 20.00 18.67
N LYS A 227 20.40 20.36 18.27
CA LYS A 227 20.69 20.70 16.87
C LYS A 227 20.49 19.48 15.96
N MET A 228 19.65 19.61 14.93
CA MET A 228 19.36 18.59 13.91
C MET A 228 20.07 18.87 12.58
N GLU A 229 21.17 19.64 12.62
CA GLU A 229 21.95 20.03 11.44
C GLU A 229 22.90 18.91 10.97
N TYR A 230 23.00 18.75 9.65
CA TYR A 230 24.06 17.98 8.99
C TYR A 230 25.27 18.88 8.71
N PHE A 231 26.49 18.37 8.95
CA PHE A 231 27.72 19.03 8.51
C PHE A 231 28.21 18.37 7.22
N ASP A 232 28.29 19.17 6.17
CA ASP A 232 28.79 18.72 4.87
C ASP A 232 30.31 18.88 4.80
N PRO A 233 31.08 17.79 4.68
CA PRO A 233 32.53 17.88 4.59
C PRO A 233 33.03 18.52 3.29
N GLN A 234 32.24 18.53 2.21
CA GLN A 234 32.62 19.08 0.91
C GLN A 234 32.45 20.60 0.88
N THR A 235 31.28 21.12 1.28
CA THR A 235 31.03 22.57 1.32
C THR A 235 31.49 23.22 2.62
N ARG A 236 31.73 22.43 3.67
CA ARG A 236 32.07 22.85 5.04
C ARG A 236 30.97 23.67 5.70
N GLU A 237 29.72 23.45 5.29
CA GLU A 237 28.54 24.14 5.81
C GLU A 237 27.71 23.25 6.73
N ARG A 238 26.88 23.89 7.54
CA ARG A 238 25.86 23.22 8.36
C ARG A 238 24.48 23.66 7.89
N TYR A 239 23.59 22.70 7.69
CA TYR A 239 22.22 22.97 7.30
C TYR A 239 21.28 21.90 7.86
N ILE A 240 19.99 22.24 7.94
CA ILE A 240 18.93 21.25 8.21
C ILE A 240 18.54 20.63 6.86
N PRO A 241 18.66 19.31 6.69
CA PRO A 241 18.29 18.64 5.45
C PRO A 241 16.82 18.83 5.13
N TYR A 242 16.52 18.88 3.83
CA TYR A 242 15.15 18.76 3.36
C TYR A 242 14.75 17.29 3.28
N VAL A 243 13.45 17.02 3.34
CA VAL A 243 12.91 15.66 3.37
C VAL A 243 11.99 15.42 2.17
N VAL A 244 12.28 14.37 1.40
CA VAL A 244 11.35 13.77 0.45
C VAL A 244 10.79 12.49 1.08
N GLU A 245 9.49 12.45 1.27
CA GLU A 245 8.76 11.35 1.86
C GLU A 245 8.09 10.49 0.79
N THR A 246 8.12 9.17 0.98
CA THR A 246 7.20 8.24 0.34
C THR A 246 6.44 7.49 1.44
N SER A 247 5.11 7.57 1.44
CA SER A 247 4.25 6.92 2.45
C SER A 247 3.24 6.00 1.79
N VAL A 248 3.39 4.69 2.01
CA VAL A 248 2.53 3.65 1.44
C VAL A 248 1.63 3.08 2.52
N GLY A 249 0.33 2.97 2.24
CA GLY A 249 -0.57 2.16 3.07
C GLY A 249 -0.41 0.68 2.74
N LEU A 250 0.18 -0.11 3.65
CA LEU A 250 0.43 -1.53 3.41
C LEU A 250 -0.88 -2.29 3.20
N ASP A 251 -1.87 -2.08 4.04
CA ASP A 251 -3.17 -2.76 3.93
C ASP A 251 -3.87 -2.43 2.62
N ARG A 252 -3.83 -1.16 2.19
CA ARG A 252 -4.37 -0.73 0.89
C ARG A 252 -3.62 -1.36 -0.27
N THR A 253 -2.31 -1.52 -0.15
CA THR A 253 -1.46 -2.21 -1.13
C THR A 253 -1.87 -3.69 -1.25
N ILE A 254 -2.13 -4.37 -0.13
CA ILE A 254 -2.63 -5.76 -0.16
C ILE A 254 -4.00 -5.85 -0.83
N LEU A 255 -4.93 -4.94 -0.51
CA LEU A 255 -6.22 -4.90 -1.17
C LEU A 255 -6.10 -4.62 -2.68
N MET A 256 -5.21 -3.72 -3.07
CA MET A 256 -4.90 -3.44 -4.48
C MET A 256 -4.45 -4.70 -5.20
N LEU A 257 -3.48 -5.44 -4.63
CA LEU A 257 -2.98 -6.69 -5.22
C LEU A 257 -4.09 -7.74 -5.38
N LEU A 258 -4.98 -7.84 -4.38
CA LEU A 258 -6.14 -8.75 -4.44
C LEU A 258 -7.12 -8.35 -5.54
N CYS A 259 -7.50 -7.08 -5.61
CA CYS A 259 -8.39 -6.57 -6.65
C CYS A 259 -7.77 -6.74 -8.05
N GLU A 260 -6.47 -6.48 -8.17
CA GLU A 260 -5.77 -6.57 -9.45
C GLU A 260 -5.63 -8.00 -9.94
N ALA A 261 -5.45 -8.97 -9.02
CA ALA A 261 -5.32 -10.38 -9.34
C ALA A 261 -6.67 -11.06 -9.62
N TYR A 262 -7.78 -10.59 -9.05
CA TYR A 262 -9.07 -11.28 -9.10
C TYR A 262 -9.64 -11.39 -10.52
N ARG A 263 -9.94 -12.62 -10.97
CA ARG A 263 -10.63 -12.91 -12.22
C ARG A 263 -11.68 -14.01 -12.00
N GLU A 264 -12.80 -13.85 -12.70
CA GLU A 264 -13.76 -14.93 -12.95
C GLU A 264 -13.63 -15.32 -14.41
N GLU A 265 -13.36 -16.60 -14.69
CA GLU A 265 -13.11 -17.11 -16.04
C GLU A 265 -13.97 -18.35 -16.31
N GLU A 266 -14.42 -18.50 -17.56
CA GLU A 266 -15.08 -19.71 -18.02
C GLU A 266 -14.04 -20.65 -18.65
N VAL A 267 -13.97 -21.88 -18.16
CA VAL A 267 -13.03 -22.91 -18.62
C VAL A 267 -13.81 -24.20 -18.84
N GLU A 268 -13.85 -24.66 -20.09
CA GLU A 268 -14.53 -25.90 -20.48
C GLU A 268 -16.01 -25.96 -20.05
N GLY A 269 -16.68 -24.81 -20.02
CA GLY A 269 -18.10 -24.68 -19.61
C GLY A 269 -18.33 -24.55 -18.10
N ASP A 270 -17.26 -24.60 -17.29
CA ASP A 270 -17.30 -24.36 -15.85
C ASP A 270 -16.72 -22.97 -15.50
N GLN A 271 -17.38 -22.26 -14.59
CA GLN A 271 -16.81 -21.04 -14.03
C GLN A 271 -15.70 -21.34 -13.01
N ARG A 272 -14.66 -20.51 -13.01
CA ARG A 272 -13.58 -20.53 -12.03
C ARG A 272 -13.26 -19.15 -11.50
N VAL A 273 -12.92 -19.09 -10.23
CA VAL A 273 -12.27 -17.94 -9.61
C VAL A 273 -10.77 -18.21 -9.59
N VAL A 274 -9.97 -17.22 -10.00
CA VAL A 274 -8.51 -17.29 -9.97
C VAL A 274 -7.92 -15.95 -9.53
N LEU A 275 -6.91 -16.01 -8.65
CA LEU A 275 -6.10 -14.85 -8.30
C LEU A 275 -4.82 -14.83 -9.13
N LYS A 276 -4.81 -14.04 -10.21
CA LYS A 276 -3.68 -13.87 -11.11
C LYS A 276 -2.58 -12.94 -10.56
N PHE A 277 -2.08 -13.23 -9.37
CA PHE A 277 -0.96 -12.48 -8.79
C PHE A 277 0.28 -12.55 -9.67
N HIS A 278 1.07 -11.47 -9.70
CA HIS A 278 2.46 -11.55 -10.13
C HIS A 278 3.18 -12.65 -9.31
N PRO A 279 3.92 -13.58 -9.92
CA PRO A 279 4.44 -14.75 -9.21
C PRO A 279 5.34 -14.41 -7.99
N GLN A 280 6.04 -13.27 -8.02
CA GLN A 280 6.86 -12.80 -6.89
C GLN A 280 6.02 -12.45 -5.65
N VAL A 281 4.82 -11.88 -5.82
CA VAL A 281 3.96 -11.44 -4.72
C VAL A 281 2.95 -12.51 -4.29
N ALA A 282 2.77 -13.57 -5.09
CA ALA A 282 1.87 -14.67 -4.75
C ALA A 282 2.22 -15.27 -3.38
N PRO A 283 1.23 -15.54 -2.51
CA PRO A 283 1.49 -16.01 -1.14
C PRO A 283 2.20 -17.37 -1.10
N ILE A 284 1.81 -18.24 -2.03
CA ILE A 284 2.39 -19.56 -2.28
C ILE A 284 2.94 -19.55 -3.71
N LYS A 285 4.21 -19.92 -3.89
CA LYS A 285 4.89 -19.88 -5.20
C LYS A 285 4.65 -21.17 -5.98
N ALA A 286 4.65 -22.30 -5.28
CA ALA A 286 4.39 -23.60 -5.87
C ALA A 286 3.56 -24.49 -4.94
N ALA A 287 2.76 -25.37 -5.51
CA ALA A 287 2.11 -26.45 -4.78
C ALA A 287 2.53 -27.81 -5.33
N VAL A 288 2.75 -28.81 -4.48
CA VAL A 288 3.23 -30.14 -4.89
C VAL A 288 2.20 -31.19 -4.51
N PHE A 289 1.79 -31.99 -5.49
CA PHE A 289 0.68 -32.94 -5.38
C PHE A 289 1.11 -34.33 -5.84
N PRO A 290 0.99 -35.37 -4.99
CA PRO A 290 1.01 -36.74 -5.49
C PRO A 290 -0.32 -37.05 -6.18
N LEU A 291 -0.28 -37.67 -7.37
CA LEU A 291 -1.49 -38.02 -8.11
C LEU A 291 -2.38 -38.97 -7.29
N VAL A 292 -1.74 -39.98 -6.67
CA VAL A 292 -2.38 -40.92 -5.74
C VAL A 292 -1.60 -41.01 -4.42
N ARG A 293 -2.27 -41.46 -3.35
CA ARG A 293 -1.69 -41.60 -2.00
C ARG A 293 -0.98 -42.94 -1.76
N LYS A 294 -0.30 -43.45 -2.78
CA LYS A 294 0.35 -44.76 -2.73
C LYS A 294 1.48 -44.79 -3.76
N ASP A 295 2.11 -45.95 -3.89
CA ASP A 295 3.11 -46.24 -4.92
C ASP A 295 4.34 -45.32 -4.82
N GLY A 296 4.70 -44.82 -3.63
CA GLY A 296 5.89 -43.97 -3.43
C GLY A 296 5.75 -42.52 -3.88
N MET A 297 4.61 -42.14 -4.49
CA MET A 297 4.38 -40.78 -4.99
C MET A 297 4.35 -39.73 -3.87
N PRO A 298 3.71 -39.97 -2.71
CA PRO A 298 3.75 -39.03 -1.58
C PRO A 298 5.17 -38.70 -1.13
N GLU A 299 6.05 -39.70 -1.05
CA GLU A 299 7.43 -39.55 -0.62
C GLU A 299 8.23 -38.68 -1.61
N ILE A 300 8.06 -38.90 -2.91
CA ILE A 300 8.68 -38.08 -3.96
C ILE A 300 8.15 -36.64 -3.91
N ALA A 301 6.84 -36.45 -3.78
CA ALA A 301 6.23 -35.13 -3.68
C ALA A 301 6.72 -34.37 -2.44
N ARG A 302 6.92 -35.07 -1.31
CA ARG A 302 7.49 -34.49 -0.09
C ARG A 302 8.96 -34.10 -0.24
N ALA A 303 9.74 -34.89 -0.98
CA ALA A 303 11.13 -34.56 -1.28
C ALA A 303 11.21 -33.28 -2.13
N ILE A 304 10.41 -33.21 -3.21
CA ILE A 304 10.33 -32.01 -4.07
C ILE A 304 9.86 -30.79 -3.27
N GLU A 305 8.85 -30.95 -2.41
CA GLU A 305 8.41 -29.89 -1.50
C GLU A 305 9.57 -29.40 -0.62
N ALA A 306 10.30 -30.32 0.01
CA ALA A 306 11.40 -29.97 0.91
C ALA A 306 12.50 -29.18 0.19
N ASP A 307 12.86 -29.60 -1.03
CA ASP A 307 13.87 -28.92 -1.84
C ASP A 307 13.42 -27.51 -2.23
N LEU A 308 12.18 -27.36 -2.72
CA LEU A 308 11.65 -26.05 -3.13
C LEU A 308 11.40 -25.12 -1.93
N ARG A 309 11.10 -25.64 -0.75
CA ARG A 309 10.92 -24.84 0.48
C ARG A 309 12.16 -24.10 0.94
N THR A 310 13.34 -24.48 0.45
CA THR A 310 14.59 -23.76 0.75
C THR A 310 14.61 -22.35 0.16
N VAL A 311 13.80 -22.09 -0.86
CA VAL A 311 13.78 -20.82 -1.61
C VAL A 311 12.38 -20.23 -1.76
N PHE A 312 11.32 -21.04 -1.63
CA PHE A 312 9.95 -20.65 -1.89
C PHE A 312 8.99 -21.00 -0.75
N ASN A 313 7.88 -20.25 -0.67
CA ASN A 313 6.70 -20.69 0.06
C ASN A 313 5.99 -21.76 -0.77
N VAL A 314 5.99 -23.01 -0.29
CA VAL A 314 5.47 -24.17 -1.02
C VAL A 314 4.43 -24.92 -0.20
N MET A 315 3.36 -25.34 -0.86
CA MET A 315 2.28 -26.11 -0.24
C MET A 315 2.24 -27.55 -0.76
N TYR A 316 2.22 -28.54 0.14
CA TYR A 316 1.88 -29.91 -0.22
C TYR A 316 0.40 -30.21 0.00
N ASP A 317 -0.21 -30.94 -0.93
CA ASP A 317 -1.56 -31.46 -0.73
C ASP A 317 -1.84 -32.80 -1.44
N GLU A 318 -2.44 -33.71 -0.69
CA GLU A 318 -2.87 -35.04 -1.13
C GLU A 318 -4.38 -35.26 -0.91
N LYS A 319 -5.14 -34.23 -0.51
CA LYS A 319 -6.57 -34.31 -0.19
C LYS A 319 -7.47 -33.94 -1.37
N GLY A 320 -8.23 -34.93 -1.81
CA GLY A 320 -9.22 -34.80 -2.89
C GLY A 320 -8.66 -35.13 -4.26
N SER A 321 -9.51 -35.01 -5.29
CA SER A 321 -9.10 -35.18 -6.69
C SER A 321 -8.06 -34.13 -7.09
N ILE A 322 -7.25 -34.42 -8.10
CA ILE A 322 -6.24 -33.48 -8.59
C ILE A 322 -6.86 -32.14 -9.04
N GLY A 323 -8.00 -32.18 -9.74
CA GLY A 323 -8.72 -30.97 -10.16
C GLY A 323 -9.20 -30.11 -8.98
N LYS A 324 -9.63 -30.70 -7.85
CA LYS A 324 -10.01 -29.93 -6.65
C LYS A 324 -8.81 -29.25 -5.99
N ARG A 325 -7.62 -29.87 -6.10
CA ARG A 325 -6.36 -29.31 -5.60
C ARG A 325 -5.91 -28.14 -6.46
N TYR A 326 -5.98 -28.27 -7.78
CA TYR A 326 -5.73 -27.15 -8.70
C TYR A 326 -6.70 -25.99 -8.46
N ARG A 327 -8.01 -26.23 -8.36
CA ARG A 327 -9.00 -25.17 -8.08
C ARG A 327 -8.67 -24.37 -6.82
N ARG A 328 -8.29 -25.05 -5.73
CA ARG A 328 -7.89 -24.37 -4.49
C ARG A 328 -6.64 -23.50 -4.66
N MET A 329 -5.70 -23.95 -5.49
CA MET A 329 -4.48 -23.19 -5.77
C MET A 329 -4.72 -22.03 -6.72
N ASP A 330 -5.62 -22.18 -7.70
CA ASP A 330 -6.07 -21.10 -8.57
C ASP A 330 -6.73 -20.00 -7.72
N GLU A 331 -7.63 -20.35 -6.79
CA GLU A 331 -8.28 -19.43 -5.84
C GLU A 331 -7.27 -18.77 -4.88
N ALA A 332 -6.24 -19.50 -4.44
CA ALA A 332 -5.16 -18.95 -3.61
C ALA A 332 -4.11 -18.15 -4.41
N GLY A 333 -4.20 -18.18 -5.74
CA GLY A 333 -3.30 -17.50 -6.66
C GLY A 333 -1.90 -18.09 -6.78
N THR A 334 -1.73 -19.37 -6.45
CA THR A 334 -0.46 -20.09 -6.56
C THR A 334 -0.06 -20.23 -8.04
N PRO A 335 1.07 -19.67 -8.50
CA PRO A 335 1.43 -19.65 -9.92
C PRO A 335 1.65 -21.04 -10.53
N PHE A 336 2.23 -21.98 -9.75
CA PHE A 336 2.63 -23.29 -10.28
C PHE A 336 2.12 -24.44 -9.43
N CYS A 337 1.51 -25.43 -10.06
CA CYS A 337 1.15 -26.70 -9.42
C CYS A 337 1.97 -27.85 -10.03
N ILE A 338 2.76 -28.51 -9.21
CA ILE A 338 3.64 -29.61 -9.57
C ILE A 338 2.96 -30.92 -9.19
N THR A 339 2.81 -31.82 -10.15
CA THR A 339 2.12 -33.10 -9.97
C THR A 339 3.10 -34.24 -10.19
N VAL A 340 3.17 -35.13 -9.20
CA VAL A 340 3.94 -36.36 -9.21
C VAL A 340 3.00 -37.49 -9.61
N ASP A 341 3.27 -38.13 -10.73
CA ASP A 341 2.46 -39.20 -11.33
C ASP A 341 3.25 -40.52 -11.40
N GLY A 342 2.65 -41.54 -12.02
CA GLY A 342 3.28 -42.87 -12.18
C GLY A 342 4.53 -42.84 -13.04
N ASP A 343 4.57 -41.96 -14.05
CA ASP A 343 5.70 -41.85 -14.97
C ASP A 343 6.92 -41.21 -14.30
N THR A 344 6.69 -40.37 -13.27
CA THR A 344 7.75 -39.74 -12.47
C THR A 344 8.74 -40.76 -11.88
N LEU A 345 8.26 -41.96 -11.53
CA LEU A 345 9.11 -43.04 -11.01
C LEU A 345 10.01 -43.64 -12.09
N ALA A 346 9.57 -43.66 -13.34
CA ALA A 346 10.26 -44.27 -14.46
C ALA A 346 11.26 -43.32 -15.13
N ASP A 347 10.90 -42.04 -15.27
CA ASP A 347 11.67 -41.08 -16.06
C ASP A 347 12.19 -39.86 -15.27
N GLY A 348 11.89 -39.78 -13.96
CA GLY A 348 12.42 -38.72 -13.09
C GLY A 348 11.86 -37.33 -13.40
N THR A 349 10.73 -37.26 -14.09
CA THR A 349 10.17 -36.03 -14.64
C THR A 349 8.79 -35.79 -14.00
N VAL A 350 8.39 -34.53 -13.79
CA VAL A 350 7.11 -34.17 -13.15
C VAL A 350 6.31 -33.21 -14.02
N THR A 351 5.00 -33.17 -13.81
CA THR A 351 4.12 -32.27 -14.54
C THR A 351 3.97 -30.95 -13.81
N VAL A 352 4.35 -29.84 -14.43
CA VAL A 352 4.17 -28.48 -13.92
C VAL A 352 3.00 -27.84 -14.66
N ARG A 353 1.96 -27.47 -13.92
CA ARG A 353 0.79 -26.74 -14.42
C ARG A 353 0.93 -25.25 -14.13
N ASP A 354 0.77 -24.42 -15.15
CA ASP A 354 0.65 -22.97 -15.04
C ASP A 354 -0.76 -22.55 -14.62
N ARG A 355 -0.87 -21.65 -13.65
CA ARG A 355 -2.15 -21.13 -13.14
C ARG A 355 -2.96 -20.37 -14.20
N ASP A 356 -2.28 -19.52 -14.97
CA ASP A 356 -2.91 -18.56 -15.85
C ASP A 356 -3.34 -19.22 -17.16
N SER A 357 -2.43 -19.94 -17.81
CA SER A 357 -2.67 -20.58 -19.12
C SER A 357 -3.30 -21.96 -19.02
N LEU A 358 -3.28 -22.60 -17.84
CA LEU A 358 -3.68 -23.99 -17.62
C LEU A 358 -2.78 -25.04 -18.29
N GLU A 359 -1.74 -24.60 -19.00
CA GLU A 359 -0.81 -25.47 -19.69
C GLU A 359 -0.07 -26.39 -18.71
N GLN A 360 0.11 -27.65 -19.10
CA GLN A 360 0.85 -28.65 -18.35
C GLN A 360 2.10 -29.05 -19.14
N VAL A 361 3.26 -28.84 -18.54
CA VAL A 361 4.56 -29.15 -19.16
C VAL A 361 5.31 -30.14 -18.29
N ARG A 362 5.92 -31.15 -18.92
CA ARG A 362 6.79 -32.09 -18.22
C ARG A 362 8.19 -31.52 -18.06
N VAL A 363 8.68 -31.50 -16.83
CA VAL A 363 9.98 -30.91 -16.46
C VAL A 363 10.76 -31.92 -15.63
N SER A 364 12.06 -32.06 -15.91
CA SER A 364 12.93 -32.88 -15.07
C SER A 364 12.95 -32.32 -13.64
N LYS A 365 12.92 -33.20 -12.63
CA LYS A 365 13.01 -32.78 -11.22
C LYS A 365 14.22 -31.87 -10.96
N ASP A 366 15.34 -32.17 -11.61
CA ASP A 366 16.59 -31.41 -11.47
C ASP A 366 16.54 -30.02 -12.11
N GLN A 367 15.54 -29.76 -12.96
CA GLN A 367 15.33 -28.48 -13.66
C GLN A 367 14.15 -27.68 -13.12
N LEU A 368 13.47 -28.16 -12.09
CA LEU A 368 12.30 -27.49 -11.52
C LEU A 368 12.62 -26.06 -11.08
N LEU A 369 13.64 -25.87 -10.25
CA LEU A 369 13.92 -24.54 -9.69
C LEU A 369 14.29 -23.50 -10.78
N PRO A 370 15.22 -23.78 -11.72
CA PRO A 370 15.48 -22.89 -12.85
C PRO A 370 14.23 -22.61 -13.69
N TYR A 371 13.45 -23.65 -14.00
CA TYR A 371 12.22 -23.50 -14.79
C TYR A 371 11.22 -22.56 -14.12
N LEU A 372 10.98 -22.72 -12.81
CA LEU A 372 10.08 -21.85 -12.06
C LEU A 372 10.58 -20.40 -12.07
N HIS A 373 11.87 -20.16 -11.81
CA HIS A 373 12.44 -18.81 -11.86
C HIS A 373 12.30 -18.15 -13.25
N ASP A 374 12.52 -18.90 -14.33
CA ASP A 374 12.38 -18.39 -15.69
C ASP A 374 10.92 -18.02 -16.00
N ARG A 375 9.96 -18.89 -15.62
CA ARG A 375 8.53 -18.61 -15.77
C ARG A 375 8.09 -17.41 -14.95
N MET A 376 8.60 -17.25 -13.73
CA MET A 376 8.31 -16.08 -12.89
C MET A 376 8.82 -14.77 -13.50
N ARG A 377 10.01 -14.80 -14.13
CA ARG A 377 10.61 -13.63 -14.78
C ARG A 377 9.94 -13.27 -16.11
N ALA A 378 9.45 -14.25 -16.84
CA ALA A 378 8.75 -14.07 -18.10
C ALA A 378 7.27 -13.68 -17.93
N TRP A 379 6.76 -13.69 -16.70
CA TRP A 379 5.36 -13.37 -16.43
C TRP A 379 5.09 -11.88 -16.71
N THR A 380 3.96 -11.61 -17.37
CA THR A 380 3.44 -10.26 -17.57
C THR A 380 1.96 -10.24 -17.20
N PRO A 381 1.45 -9.13 -16.63
CA PRO A 381 0.03 -9.02 -16.37
C PRO A 381 -0.74 -9.10 -17.69
N ALA A 382 -1.73 -10.00 -17.74
CA ALA A 382 -2.68 -10.05 -18.85
C ALA A 382 -3.71 -8.91 -18.68
N ASP A 383 -4.09 -8.28 -19.79
CA ASP A 383 -5.06 -7.19 -19.82
C ASP A 383 -6.41 -7.56 -19.20
#